data_AF-A0A928DTN9-F1
#
_entry.id   AF-A0A928DTN9-F1
#
_cell.length_a   1.000
_cell.length_b   1.000
_cell.length_c   1.000
_cell.angle_alpha   90.00
_cell.angle_beta   90.00
_cell.angle_gamma   90.00
#
_symmetry.space_group_name_H-M   'P 1'
#
loop_
_entity.id
_entity.type
_entity.pdbx_description
1 polymer ?
#
loop_
_entity_poly.entity_id
_entity_poly.type
_entity_poly.pdbx_seq_one_letter_code
_entity_poly.pdbx_strand_id
1 'polypeptide(L)'
;HSAVEMRTWLWQTWQNDVVGTLIWATNYWTSPTAFPKVPQDPYLDPMSYVSNHALPAGTKRFWGNGDGRFLYPPLSCAVPNKNTDAPNFEEPVASIRIEMLREGLEDYEMLYLLREKLAAAKDLPAEKRAEYEALLTVPPEITSSMTEFSKDPAPIYARRKQIAEAIEMLSASLP
;
A
#
# COMPACT_ATOMS: atom_id res chain seq x y z
N HIS A 1 9.94 -9.45 0.08
CA HIS A 1 8.81 -8.77 -0.59
C HIS A 1 9.32 -7.98 -1.77
N SER A 2 8.62 -8.06 -2.90
CA SER A 2 8.89 -7.17 -4.04
C SER A 2 8.33 -5.79 -3.72
N ALA A 3 8.90 -4.71 -4.26
CA ALA A 3 8.35 -3.36 -4.07
C ALA A 3 6.90 -3.26 -4.60
N VAL A 4 6.61 -3.96 -5.70
CA VAL A 4 5.30 -3.95 -6.38
C VAL A 4 4.18 -4.58 -5.54
N GLU A 5 4.52 -5.45 -4.58
CA GLU A 5 3.57 -6.26 -3.81
C GLU A 5 2.49 -5.43 -3.10
N MET A 6 2.87 -4.31 -2.46
CA MET A 6 1.92 -3.43 -1.77
C MET A 6 0.97 -2.72 -2.73
N ARG A 7 1.42 -2.42 -3.95
CA ARG A 7 0.60 -1.81 -4.99
C ARG A 7 -0.39 -2.83 -5.56
N THR A 8 0.09 -4.04 -5.85
CA THR A 8 -0.75 -5.16 -6.34
C THR A 8 -1.88 -5.51 -5.39
N TRP A 9 -1.68 -5.38 -4.07
CA TRP A 9 -2.73 -5.65 -3.08
C TRP A 9 -4.02 -4.86 -3.34
N LEU A 10 -3.93 -3.61 -3.82
CA LEU A 10 -5.12 -2.80 -4.13
C LEU A 10 -5.80 -3.21 -5.44
N TRP A 11 -5.04 -3.72 -6.42
CA TRP A 11 -5.62 -4.35 -7.61
C TRP A 11 -6.36 -5.65 -7.25
N GLN A 12 -5.79 -6.46 -6.35
CA GLN A 12 -6.46 -7.64 -5.82
C GLN A 12 -7.70 -7.28 -4.99
N THR A 13 -7.67 -6.17 -4.26
CA THR A 13 -8.82 -5.64 -3.50
C THR A 13 -9.99 -5.36 -4.45
N TRP A 14 -9.73 -4.71 -5.59
CA TRP A 14 -10.73 -4.52 -6.65
C TRP A 14 -11.18 -5.84 -7.27
N GLN A 15 -10.25 -6.72 -7.66
CA GLN A 15 -10.54 -8.00 -8.31
C GLN A 15 -11.46 -8.92 -7.48
N ASN A 16 -11.39 -8.81 -6.15
CA ASN A 16 -12.15 -9.65 -5.22
C ASN A 16 -13.37 -8.93 -4.61
N ASP A 17 -13.81 -7.81 -5.18
CA ASP A 17 -14.96 -7.02 -4.71
C ASP A 17 -14.86 -6.61 -3.22
N VAL A 18 -13.65 -6.33 -2.75
CA VAL A 18 -13.39 -5.86 -1.38
C VAL A 18 -13.37 -4.33 -1.35
N VAL A 19 -13.87 -3.76 -0.25
CA VAL A 19 -13.86 -2.31 -0.02
C VAL A 19 -12.83 -1.96 1.06
N GLY A 20 -11.72 -1.37 0.62
CA GLY A 20 -10.67 -0.86 1.48
C GLY A 20 -9.66 -1.91 1.97
N THR A 21 -8.69 -1.44 2.73
CA THR A 21 -7.63 -2.26 3.35
C THR A 21 -7.45 -1.90 4.81
N LEU A 22 -7.06 -2.88 5.62
CA LEU A 22 -6.75 -2.68 7.04
C LEU A 22 -5.34 -3.18 7.32
N ILE A 23 -4.52 -2.31 7.92
CA ILE A 23 -3.18 -2.63 8.39
C ILE A 23 -3.17 -2.42 9.89
N TRP A 24 -2.75 -3.44 10.64
CA TRP A 24 -2.83 -3.45 12.10
C TRP A 24 -1.94 -2.38 12.78
N ALA A 25 -0.83 -2.00 12.14
CA ALA A 25 0.03 -0.90 12.55
C ALA A 25 0.81 -0.33 11.37
N THR A 26 1.11 0.97 11.39
CA THR A 26 1.93 1.63 10.36
C THR A 26 3.23 2.22 10.91
N ASN A 27 3.34 2.37 12.23
CA ASN A 27 4.45 3.02 12.92
C ASN A 27 5.01 2.17 14.09
N TYR A 28 4.98 0.84 13.97
CA TYR A 28 5.46 -0.08 15.00
C TYR A 28 6.99 -0.10 15.11
N TRP A 29 7.59 0.97 15.62
CA TRP A 29 9.06 1.16 15.58
C TRP A 29 9.84 0.30 16.57
N THR A 30 9.23 -0.15 17.66
CA THR A 30 9.90 -0.95 18.68
C THR A 30 8.93 -1.85 19.43
N SER A 31 9.45 -2.97 19.96
CA SER A 31 8.72 -3.86 20.86
C SER A 31 9.16 -3.60 22.30
N PRO A 32 8.28 -3.11 23.21
CA PRO A 32 8.60 -3.03 24.64
C PRO A 32 8.95 -4.39 25.27
N THR A 33 8.44 -5.50 24.72
CA THR A 33 8.78 -6.84 25.20
C THR A 33 10.22 -7.22 24.83
N ALA A 34 10.64 -6.97 23.58
CA ALA A 34 11.98 -7.35 23.12
C ALA A 34 13.06 -6.34 23.52
N PHE A 35 12.69 -5.06 23.65
CA PHE A 35 13.57 -3.92 23.91
C PHE A 35 13.11 -3.12 25.15
N PRO A 36 13.10 -3.74 26.35
CA PRO A 36 12.50 -3.14 27.55
C PRO A 36 13.29 -1.98 28.16
N LYS A 37 14.55 -1.77 27.74
CA LYS A 37 15.46 -0.76 28.32
C LYS A 37 15.79 0.37 27.36
N VAL A 38 16.06 0.01 26.11
CA VAL A 38 16.56 0.91 25.07
C VAL A 38 15.78 0.56 23.81
N PRO A 39 15.10 1.53 23.17
CA PRO A 39 14.34 1.28 21.95
C PRO A 39 15.19 0.61 20.87
N GLN A 40 14.50 -0.10 19.98
CA GLN A 40 15.12 -0.65 18.77
C GLN A 40 15.44 0.47 17.78
N ASP A 41 16.59 0.40 17.12
CA ASP A 41 16.88 1.21 15.93
C ASP A 41 16.26 0.51 14.70
N PRO A 42 15.17 1.03 14.12
CA PRO A 42 14.50 0.37 13.00
C PRO A 42 15.28 0.46 11.68
N TYR A 43 16.30 1.34 11.58
CA TYR A 43 17.15 1.46 10.39
C TYR A 43 18.25 0.41 10.35
N LEU A 44 18.72 -0.04 11.52
CA LEU A 44 19.74 -1.08 11.64
C LEU A 44 19.16 -2.48 11.87
N ASP A 45 18.04 -2.58 12.59
CA ASP A 45 17.32 -3.83 12.83
C ASP A 45 15.89 -3.71 12.25
N PRO A 46 15.63 -4.21 11.02
CA PRO A 46 14.32 -4.11 10.39
C PRO A 46 13.31 -5.15 10.92
N MET A 47 13.70 -6.05 11.82
CA MET A 47 12.84 -7.11 12.34
C MET A 47 11.75 -6.53 13.23
N SER A 48 10.49 -6.89 12.97
CA SER A 48 9.39 -6.61 13.89
C SER A 48 9.27 -7.75 14.89
N TYR A 49 9.51 -7.44 16.15
CA TYR A 49 9.41 -8.39 17.25
C TYR A 49 8.02 -8.32 17.89
N VAL A 50 7.55 -9.44 18.44
CA VAL A 50 6.27 -9.54 19.14
C VAL A 50 6.24 -8.60 20.35
N SER A 51 5.14 -7.86 20.53
CA SER A 51 4.80 -7.20 21.79
C SER A 51 3.77 -8.02 22.54
N ASN A 52 4.15 -8.55 23.70
CA ASN A 52 3.27 -9.34 24.56
C ASN A 52 3.72 -9.22 26.02
N HIS A 53 2.85 -8.65 26.86
CA HIS A 53 3.11 -8.44 28.29
C HIS A 53 3.18 -9.73 29.12
N ALA A 54 2.67 -10.85 28.60
CA ALA A 54 2.78 -12.16 29.25
C ALA A 54 4.15 -12.83 29.04
N LEU A 55 4.99 -12.31 28.14
CA LEU A 55 6.34 -12.82 27.92
C LEU A 55 7.35 -12.12 28.84
N PRO A 56 8.41 -12.83 29.28
CA PRO A 56 9.51 -12.19 30.03
C PRO A 56 10.11 -11.01 29.26
N ALA A 57 10.47 -9.95 29.96
CA ALA A 57 11.14 -8.79 29.39
C ALA A 57 12.48 -9.20 28.72
N GLY A 58 12.73 -8.69 27.50
CA GLY A 58 13.86 -9.07 26.65
C GLY A 58 13.58 -10.25 25.73
N THR A 59 12.40 -10.87 25.79
CA THR A 59 12.06 -12.00 24.90
C THR A 59 11.96 -11.53 23.45
N LYS A 60 12.78 -12.10 22.56
CA LYS A 60 12.77 -11.83 21.12
C LYS A 60 12.03 -12.93 20.36
N ARG A 61 10.73 -12.72 20.14
CA ARG A 61 9.92 -13.49 19.16
C ARG A 61 9.67 -12.64 17.93
N PHE A 62 9.56 -13.28 16.77
CA PHE A 62 9.52 -12.60 15.47
C PHE A 62 8.13 -12.65 14.85
N TRP A 63 7.68 -11.53 14.28
CA TRP A 63 6.60 -11.52 13.30
C TRP A 63 7.17 -11.57 11.88
N GLY A 64 8.04 -10.62 11.54
CA GLY A 64 8.69 -10.55 10.25
C GLY A 64 9.37 -9.21 10.03
N ASN A 65 10.22 -9.11 9.00
CA ASN A 65 10.91 -7.85 8.68
C ASN A 65 9.90 -6.81 8.18
N GLY A 66 9.88 -5.65 8.84
CA GLY A 66 9.05 -4.52 8.46
C GLY A 66 7.56 -4.65 8.76
N ASP A 67 7.09 -5.74 9.38
CA ASP A 67 5.68 -5.91 9.74
C ASP A 67 5.25 -4.80 10.71
N GLY A 68 4.13 -4.12 10.42
CA GLY A 68 3.69 -2.95 11.18
C GLY A 68 4.53 -1.66 10.99
N ARG A 69 5.57 -1.66 10.13
CA ARG A 69 6.51 -0.53 9.95
C ARG A 69 6.44 0.08 8.56
N PHE A 70 5.43 0.89 8.28
CA PHE A 70 5.29 1.57 6.99
C PHE A 70 5.92 2.97 6.99
N LEU A 71 5.97 3.58 8.16
CA LEU A 71 6.66 4.83 8.46
C LEU A 71 7.82 4.55 9.41
N TYR A 72 8.89 5.33 9.27
CA TYR A 72 10.05 5.30 10.14
C TYR A 72 10.13 6.58 10.98
N PRO A 73 10.68 6.53 12.20
CA PRO A 73 10.92 7.73 12.98
C PRO A 73 11.97 8.61 12.27
N PRO A 74 11.97 9.93 12.46
CA PRO A 74 13.05 10.78 11.99
C PRO A 74 14.43 10.24 12.42
N LEU A 75 15.43 10.31 11.54
CA LEU A 75 16.78 9.79 11.82
C LEU A 75 17.39 10.39 13.09
N SER A 76 17.07 11.65 13.39
CA SER A 76 17.53 12.35 14.60
C SER A 76 17.03 11.71 15.91
N CYS A 77 15.96 10.93 15.87
CA CYS A 77 15.41 10.24 17.05
C CYS A 77 15.31 8.71 16.93
N ALA A 78 15.77 8.15 15.81
CA ALA A 78 15.75 6.72 15.56
C ALA A 78 16.87 5.97 16.30
N VAL A 79 18.00 6.65 16.52
CA VAL A 79 19.18 6.05 17.13
C VAL A 79 19.04 6.06 18.65
N PRO A 80 19.06 4.89 19.30
CA PRO A 80 18.88 4.83 20.73
C PRO A 80 19.98 5.58 21.49
N ASN A 81 19.60 6.22 22.60
CA ASN A 81 20.47 7.06 23.44
C ASN A 81 21.06 8.31 22.75
N LYS A 82 20.57 8.68 21.55
CA LYS A 82 20.86 9.99 20.93
C LYS A 82 19.71 10.98 21.03
N ASN A 83 18.58 10.55 21.59
CA ASN A 83 17.41 11.39 21.76
C ASN A 83 17.66 12.43 22.85
N THR A 84 17.24 13.66 22.59
CA THR A 84 17.19 14.73 23.60
C THR A 84 15.83 14.74 24.28
N ASP A 85 15.73 15.30 25.48
CA ASP A 85 14.44 15.55 26.14
C ASP A 85 13.59 16.61 25.43
N ALA A 86 14.17 17.34 24.46
CA ALA A 86 13.43 18.28 23.62
C ALA A 86 12.49 17.54 22.64
N PRO A 87 11.26 18.05 22.41
CA PRO A 87 10.37 17.52 21.38
C PRO A 87 11.03 17.50 20.00
N ASN A 88 10.81 16.42 19.24
CA ASN A 88 11.19 16.34 17.84
C ASN A 88 10.00 16.70 16.95
N PHE A 89 10.18 17.67 16.06
CA PHE A 89 9.17 18.14 15.11
C PHE A 89 9.45 17.73 13.66
N GLU A 90 10.49 16.92 13.43
CA GLU A 90 10.75 16.35 12.11
C GLU A 90 9.65 15.36 11.70
N GLU A 91 9.36 15.33 10.40
CA GLU A 91 8.35 14.43 9.84
C GLU A 91 8.83 12.97 9.84
N PRO A 92 7.92 12.00 10.02
CA PRO A 92 8.25 10.60 9.80
C PRO A 92 8.76 10.33 8.38
N VAL A 93 9.65 9.37 8.25
CA VAL A 93 10.21 8.99 6.95
C VAL A 93 9.33 7.91 6.30
N ALA A 94 8.81 8.19 5.11
CA ALA A 94 8.04 7.23 4.34
C ALA A 94 8.92 6.06 3.84
N SER A 95 8.35 4.86 3.81
CA SER A 95 9.00 3.69 3.20
C SER A 95 8.52 3.46 1.77
N ILE A 96 9.31 2.75 0.96
CA ILE A 96 8.86 2.31 -0.37
C ILE A 96 7.52 1.55 -0.28
N ARG A 97 7.26 0.81 0.80
CA ARG A 97 6.01 0.06 0.98
C ARG A 97 4.79 0.96 1.13
N ILE A 98 4.89 2.08 1.85
CA ILE A 98 3.76 3.00 2.00
C ILE A 98 3.51 3.80 0.73
N GLU A 99 4.59 4.16 0.01
CA GLU A 99 4.47 4.84 -1.28
C GLU A 99 3.81 3.94 -2.33
N MET A 100 4.20 2.66 -2.38
CA MET A 100 3.56 1.67 -3.27
C MET A 100 2.11 1.37 -2.87
N LEU A 101 1.79 1.38 -1.56
CA LEU A 101 0.42 1.29 -1.08
C LEU A 101 -0.41 2.51 -1.52
N ARG A 102 0.15 3.73 -1.43
CA ARG A 102 -0.49 4.97 -1.90
C ARG A 102 -0.77 4.91 -3.40
N GLU A 103 0.23 4.55 -4.22
CA GLU A 103 0.02 4.40 -5.66
C GLU A 103 -1.05 3.34 -5.99
N GLY A 104 -1.09 2.24 -5.23
CA GLY A 104 -2.14 1.23 -5.38
C GLY A 104 -3.52 1.77 -5.03
N LEU A 105 -3.62 2.63 -4.02
CA LEU A 105 -4.88 3.27 -3.63
C LEU A 105 -5.37 4.20 -4.76
N GLU A 106 -4.46 4.98 -5.34
CA GLU A 106 -4.77 5.82 -6.51
C GLU A 106 -5.21 4.97 -7.72
N ASP A 107 -4.65 3.77 -7.92
CA ASP A 107 -5.11 2.84 -8.97
C ASP A 107 -6.54 2.36 -8.71
N TYR A 108 -6.84 1.98 -7.46
CA TYR A 108 -8.19 1.57 -7.04
C TYR A 108 -9.21 2.70 -7.26
N GLU A 109 -8.85 3.93 -6.90
CA GLU A 109 -9.70 5.11 -7.11
C GLU A 109 -9.96 5.38 -8.60
N MET A 110 -8.97 5.14 -9.47
CA MET A 110 -9.18 5.26 -10.92
C MET A 110 -10.17 4.22 -11.45
N LEU A 111 -10.09 2.96 -10.99
CA LEU A 111 -11.07 1.93 -11.35
C LEU A 111 -12.48 2.31 -10.90
N TYR A 112 -12.61 2.80 -9.66
CA TYR A 112 -13.87 3.32 -9.14
C TYR A 112 -14.41 4.47 -9.98
N LEU A 113 -13.56 5.46 -10.30
CA LEU A 113 -13.92 6.62 -11.11
C LEU A 113 -14.39 6.24 -12.52
N LEU A 114 -13.70 5.28 -13.16
CA LEU A 114 -14.12 4.76 -14.47
C LEU A 114 -15.50 4.11 -14.39
N ARG A 115 -15.75 3.28 -13.36
CA ARG A 115 -17.06 2.65 -13.15
C ARG A 115 -18.18 3.69 -13.00
N GLU A 116 -17.98 4.71 -12.18
CA GLU A 116 -18.97 5.78 -11.98
C GLU A 116 -19.25 6.56 -13.27
N LYS A 117 -18.20 6.88 -14.05
CA LYS A 117 -18.36 7.57 -15.34
C LYS A 117 -19.11 6.72 -16.36
N LEU A 118 -18.83 5.42 -16.42
CA LEU A 118 -19.57 4.49 -17.28
C LEU A 118 -21.05 4.38 -16.91
N ALA A 119 -21.36 4.41 -15.61
CA ALA A 119 -22.74 4.42 -15.13
C ALA A 119 -23.47 5.73 -15.50
N ALA A 120 -22.76 6.86 -15.50
CA ALA A 120 -23.32 8.16 -15.86
C ALA A 120 -23.48 8.39 -17.38
N ALA A 121 -22.65 7.75 -18.21
CA ALA A 121 -22.59 7.98 -19.66
C ALA A 121 -23.74 7.27 -20.43
N LYS A 122 -24.93 7.88 -20.50
CA LYS A 122 -26.12 7.25 -21.11
C LYS A 122 -26.01 7.01 -22.63
N ASP A 123 -25.35 7.92 -23.35
CA ASP A 123 -25.31 7.91 -24.82
C ASP A 123 -24.01 7.29 -25.39
N LEU A 124 -23.26 6.55 -24.57
CA LEU A 124 -22.05 5.88 -25.02
C LEU A 124 -22.39 4.69 -25.94
N PRO A 125 -21.83 4.61 -27.17
CA PRO A 125 -22.05 3.47 -28.06
C PRO A 125 -21.70 2.14 -27.39
N ALA A 126 -22.51 1.10 -27.64
CA ALA A 126 -22.40 -0.19 -26.95
C ALA A 126 -21.01 -0.84 -27.08
N GLU A 127 -20.38 -0.72 -28.25
CA GLU A 127 -19.01 -1.23 -28.48
C GLU A 127 -17.98 -0.51 -27.60
N LYS A 128 -18.06 0.82 -27.51
CA LYS A 128 -17.17 1.63 -26.66
C LYS A 128 -17.42 1.40 -25.18
N ARG A 129 -18.67 1.21 -24.79
CA ARG A 129 -19.03 0.80 -23.43
C ARG A 129 -18.36 -0.53 -23.07
N ALA A 130 -18.48 -1.55 -23.92
CA ALA A 130 -17.87 -2.86 -23.67
C ALA A 130 -16.33 -2.78 -23.59
N GLU A 131 -15.70 -1.98 -24.44
CA GLU A 131 -14.25 -1.71 -24.41
C GLU A 131 -13.81 -1.15 -23.05
N TYR A 132 -14.51 -0.14 -22.53
CA TYR A 132 -14.18 0.49 -21.26
C TYR A 132 -14.56 -0.36 -20.04
N GLU A 133 -15.67 -1.10 -20.09
CA GLU A 133 -16.04 -2.05 -19.04
C GLU A 133 -15.00 -3.17 -18.90
N ALA A 134 -14.39 -3.61 -20.01
CA ALA A 134 -13.30 -4.58 -19.97
C ALA A 134 -12.05 -4.07 -19.22
N LEU A 135 -11.84 -2.74 -19.14
CA LEU A 135 -10.73 -2.16 -18.38
C LEU A 135 -10.89 -2.34 -16.86
N LEU A 136 -12.13 -2.49 -16.37
CA LEU A 136 -12.43 -2.77 -14.96
C LEU A 136 -12.07 -4.20 -14.55
N THR A 137 -11.77 -5.09 -15.49
CA THR A 137 -11.29 -6.45 -15.18
C THR A 137 -9.78 -6.44 -15.00
N VAL A 138 -9.30 -6.89 -13.84
CA VAL A 138 -7.86 -6.97 -13.54
C VAL A 138 -7.22 -8.09 -14.35
N PRO A 139 -6.23 -7.79 -15.21
CA PRO A 139 -5.61 -8.78 -16.08
C PRO A 139 -4.61 -9.68 -15.32
N PRO A 140 -4.43 -10.96 -15.74
CA PRO A 140 -3.52 -11.90 -15.10
C PRO A 140 -2.05 -11.47 -15.13
N GLU A 141 -1.66 -10.59 -16.06
CA GLU A 141 -0.34 -9.96 -16.14
C GLU A 141 -0.04 -9.07 -14.91
N ILE A 142 -1.08 -8.59 -14.20
CA ILE A 142 -0.92 -7.92 -12.90
C ILE A 142 -0.96 -8.98 -11.78
N THR A 143 -2.03 -9.75 -11.71
CA THR A 143 -2.22 -10.78 -10.69
C THR A 143 -3.13 -11.91 -11.21
N SER A 144 -2.65 -13.15 -11.09
CA SER A 144 -3.42 -14.36 -11.46
C SER A 144 -4.14 -14.97 -10.25
N SER A 145 -3.61 -14.78 -9.04
CA SER A 145 -4.26 -15.15 -7.79
C SER A 145 -3.73 -14.32 -6.61
N MET A 146 -4.31 -14.51 -5.42
CA MET A 146 -3.84 -13.86 -4.19
C MET A 146 -2.38 -14.14 -3.85
N THR A 147 -1.82 -15.26 -4.32
CA THR A 147 -0.44 -15.68 -4.03
C THR A 147 0.47 -15.66 -5.26
N GLU A 148 -0.08 -15.44 -6.44
CA GLU A 148 0.67 -15.39 -7.71
C GLU A 148 0.40 -14.06 -8.42
N PHE A 149 1.44 -13.24 -8.51
CA PHE A 149 1.38 -11.91 -9.10
C PHE A 149 2.72 -11.51 -9.71
N SER A 150 2.66 -10.57 -10.66
CA SER A 150 3.85 -10.07 -11.33
C SER A 150 4.73 -9.27 -10.38
N LYS A 151 6.05 -9.44 -10.54
CA LYS A 151 7.06 -8.59 -9.89
C LYS A 151 7.51 -7.44 -10.80
N ASP A 152 7.10 -7.46 -12.07
CA ASP A 152 7.29 -6.38 -13.02
C ASP A 152 6.16 -5.37 -12.87
N PRO A 153 6.44 -4.07 -12.63
CA PRO A 153 5.40 -3.05 -12.53
C PRO A 153 4.81 -2.62 -13.88
N ALA A 154 5.43 -2.97 -15.02
CA ALA A 154 5.00 -2.51 -16.33
C ALA A 154 3.52 -2.80 -16.68
N PRO A 155 2.95 -3.98 -16.35
CA PRO A 155 1.53 -4.26 -16.60
C PRO A 155 0.58 -3.32 -15.85
N ILE A 156 0.93 -2.94 -14.61
CA ILE A 156 0.14 -1.99 -13.82
C ILE A 156 0.16 -0.62 -14.50
N TYR A 157 1.33 -0.11 -14.88
CA TYR A 157 1.44 1.19 -15.55
C TYR A 157 0.70 1.21 -16.88
N ALA A 158 0.80 0.15 -17.69
CA ALA A 158 0.08 0.03 -18.94
C ALA A 158 -1.44 0.07 -18.73
N ARG A 159 -1.96 -0.69 -17.77
CA ARG A 159 -3.40 -0.72 -17.47
C ARG A 159 -3.88 0.62 -16.89
N ARG A 160 -3.13 1.22 -15.97
CA ARG A 160 -3.43 2.55 -15.41
C ARG A 160 -3.56 3.59 -16.52
N LYS A 161 -2.65 3.58 -17.50
CA LYS A 161 -2.71 4.49 -18.65
C LYS A 161 -4.01 4.32 -19.46
N GLN A 162 -4.38 3.08 -19.79
CA GLN A 162 -5.62 2.79 -20.51
C GLN A 162 -6.87 3.30 -19.75
N ILE A 163 -6.89 3.12 -18.43
CA ILE A 163 -7.97 3.62 -17.57
C ILE A 163 -8.01 5.15 -17.57
N ALA A 164 -6.86 5.82 -17.45
CA ALA A 164 -6.78 7.28 -17.50
C ALA A 164 -7.36 7.82 -18.82
N GLU A 165 -6.93 7.26 -19.95
CA GLU A 165 -7.39 7.66 -21.28
C GLU A 165 -8.92 7.48 -21.42
N ALA A 166 -9.47 6.37 -20.92
CA ALA A 166 -10.92 6.14 -20.91
C ALA A 166 -11.66 7.16 -20.02
N ILE A 167 -11.12 7.48 -18.84
CA ILE A 167 -11.68 8.48 -17.93
C ILE A 167 -11.70 9.87 -18.58
N GLU A 168 -10.63 10.27 -19.27
CA GLU A 168 -10.56 11.55 -19.98
C GLU A 168 -11.60 11.62 -21.09
N MET A 169 -11.72 10.58 -21.92
CA MET A 169 -12.71 10.51 -22.99
C MET A 169 -14.15 10.59 -22.47
N LEU A 170 -14.45 9.91 -21.37
CA LEU A 170 -15.76 9.97 -20.73
C LEU A 170 -16.01 11.34 -20.09
N SER A 171 -14.98 12.02 -19.59
CA SER A 171 -15.12 13.35 -19.00
C SER A 171 -15.37 14.44 -20.03
N ALA A 172 -14.77 14.32 -21.22
CA ALA A 172 -14.98 15.26 -22.32
C ALA A 172 -16.35 15.13 -23.00
N SER A 173 -17.03 13.99 -22.84
CA SER A 173 -18.35 13.70 -23.42
C SER A 173 -19.52 13.90 -22.45
N LEU A 174 -19.23 14.15 -21.16
CA LEU A 174 -20.24 14.53 -20.18
C LEU A 174 -20.43 16.06 -20.20
N PRO A 175 -21.68 16.57 -20.23
CA PRO A 175 -21.98 18.00 -20.23
C PRO A 175 -21.63 18.71 -18.92
#